data_AF-A0A3S3ITJ7-F1
#
_entry.id   AF-A0A3S3ITJ7-F1
#
_cell.length_a   1.000
_cell.length_b   1.000
_cell.length_c   1.000
_cell.angle_alpha   90.00
_cell.angle_beta   90.00
_cell.angle_gamma   90.00
#
_symmetry.space_group_name_H-M   'P 1'
#
loop_
_entity.id
_entity.type
_entity.pdbx_description
1 polymer ?
#
loop_
_entity_poly.entity_id
_entity_poly.type
_entity_poly.pdbx_seq_one_letter_code
_entity_poly.pdbx_strand_id
1 'polypeptide(L)' 'LFAYVREGCRSQACADAIGLHVTTLRYRLSRMEELFGIKLDTPEQRFAVELAIRLSGIIDSRVPAVP' A
#
# COMPACT_ATOMS: atom_id res chain seq x y z
N LEU A 1 2.49 -0.76 -1.26
CA LEU A 1 1.07 -0.61 -0.86
C LEU A 1 0.31 0.43 -1.68
N PHE A 2 0.77 1.69 -1.79
CA PHE A 2 0.01 2.72 -2.51
C PHE A 2 -0.38 2.34 -3.95
N ALA A 3 0.59 1.87 -4.75
CA ALA A 3 0.31 1.37 -6.10
C ALA A 3 -0.68 0.20 -6.11
N TYR A 4 -0.60 -0.70 -5.14
CA TYR A 4 -1.50 -1.85 -5.03
C TYR A 4 -2.94 -1.43 -4.74
N VAL A 5 -3.14 -0.47 -3.84
CA VAL A 5 -4.45 0.11 -3.53
C VAL A 5 -5.00 0.87 -4.74
N ARG A 6 -4.17 1.67 -5.42
CA ARG A 6 -4.56 2.41 -6.64
C ARG A 6 -5.01 1.50 -7.77
N GLU A 7 -4.42 0.31 -7.88
CA GLU A 7 -4.80 -0.70 -8.87
C GLU A 7 -6.00 -1.55 -8.45
N GLY A 8 -6.74 -1.13 -7.41
CA GLY A 8 -7.93 -1.84 -6.92
C GLY A 8 -7.61 -3.20 -6.31
N CYS A 9 -6.45 -3.33 -5.66
CA CYS A 9 -5.96 -4.56 -5.06
C CYS A 9 -5.74 -5.71 -6.07
N ARG A 10 -5.57 -5.38 -7.36
CA ARG A 10 -5.25 -6.34 -8.41
C ARG A 10 -3.75 -6.54 -8.49
N SER A 11 -3.27 -7.70 -8.05
CA SER A 11 -1.84 -7.99 -7.96
C SER A 11 -1.14 -7.92 -9.31
N GLN A 12 -1.76 -8.42 -10.39
CA GLN A 12 -1.13 -8.37 -11.72
C GLN A 12 -0.98 -6.93 -12.22
N ALA A 13 -2.07 -6.15 -12.20
CA ALA A 13 -2.04 -4.76 -12.62
C ALA A 13 -1.03 -3.91 -11.81
N CYS A 14 -0.97 -4.12 -10.49
CA CYS A 14 0.03 -3.47 -9.65
C CYS A 14 1.46 -3.89 -10.00
N ALA A 15 1.69 -5.18 -10.26
CA ALA A 15 3.00 -5.71 -10.61
C ALA A 15 3.49 -5.09 -11.94
N ASP A 16 2.61 -5.05 -12.94
CA ASP A 16 2.87 -4.42 -14.23
C ASP A 16 3.14 -2.91 -14.07
N ALA A 17 2.34 -2.21 -13.27
CA ALA A 17 2.47 -0.77 -13.04
C ALA A 17 3.78 -0.36 -12.36
N ILE A 18 4.37 -1.22 -11.53
CA ILE A 18 5.63 -0.94 -10.80
C ILE A 18 6.84 -1.69 -11.36
N GLY A 19 6.68 -2.43 -12.46
CA GLY A 19 7.76 -3.20 -13.08
C GLY A 19 8.29 -4.35 -12.21
N LEU A 20 7.42 -4.99 -11.42
CA LEU A 20 7.78 -6.11 -10.54
C LEU A 20 7.15 -7.40 -11.04
N HIS A 21 7.80 -8.54 -10.81
CA HIS A 21 7.15 -9.82 -11.04
C HIS A 21 6.02 -10.07 -10.02
N VAL A 22 4.87 -10.58 -10.49
CA VAL A 22 3.67 -10.73 -9.66
C VAL A 22 3.88 -11.62 -8.43
N THR A 23 4.74 -12.64 -8.50
CA THR A 23 5.04 -13.50 -7.34
C THR A 23 5.83 -12.74 -6.27
N THR A 24 6.78 -11.89 -6.66
CA THR A 24 7.51 -11.03 -5.72
C THR A 24 6.58 -10.01 -5.07
N LEU A 25 5.60 -9.48 -5.81
CA LEU A 25 4.57 -8.61 -5.22
C LEU A 25 3.74 -9.35 -4.17
N ARG A 26 3.21 -10.54 -4.50
CA ARG A 26 2.41 -11.34 -3.54
C ARG A 26 3.18 -11.70 -2.29
N TYR A 27 4.45 -12.08 -2.44
CA TYR A 27 5.34 -12.32 -1.30
C TYR A 27 5.45 -11.09 -0.41
N ARG A 28 5.67 -9.90 -0.99
CA ARG A 28 5.75 -8.65 -0.23
C ARG A 28 4.43 -8.36 0.49
N LEU A 29 3.28 -8.57 -0.15
CA LEU A 29 1.97 -8.35 0.47
C LEU A 29 1.74 -9.29 1.66
N SER A 30 2.02 -10.60 1.52
CA SER A 30 1.95 -11.58 2.62
C SER A 30 2.84 -11.17 3.78
N ARG A 31 4.10 -10.80 3.49
CA ARG A 31 5.05 -10.38 4.51
C ARG A 31 4.61 -9.12 5.23
N MET A 32 3.92 -8.20 4.55
CA MET A 32 3.35 -7.02 5.19
C MET A 32 2.17 -7.37 6.10
N GLU A 33 1.33 -8.34 5.71
CA GLU A 33 0.27 -8.85 6.58
C GLU A 33 0.87 -9.53 7.83
N GLU A 34 1.90 -10.34 7.67
CA GLU A 34 2.58 -11.03 8.78
C GLU A 34 3.24 -10.05 9.77
N LEU A 35 3.91 -9.01 9.25
CA LEU A 35 4.66 -8.07 10.08
C LEU A 35 3.78 -7.00 10.72
N PHE A 36 2.71 -6.57 10.04
CA PHE A 36 1.92 -5.41 10.46
C PHE A 36 0.44 -5.72 10.72
N GLY A 37 -0.02 -6.95 10.47
CA GLY A 37 -1.42 -7.34 10.60
C GLY A 37 -2.35 -6.65 9.59
N ILE A 38 -1.80 -6.05 8.53
CA ILE A 38 -2.58 -5.31 7.53
C ILE A 38 -3.23 -6.30 6.58
N LYS A 39 -4.55 -6.48 6.70
CA LYS A 39 -5.39 -7.24 5.77
C LYS A 39 -6.12 -6.29 4.83
N LEU A 40 -6.30 -6.69 3.58
CA LEU A 40 -6.99 -5.92 2.53
C LEU A 40 -8.20 -6.67 1.98
N ASP A 41 -8.86 -7.46 2.82
CA ASP A 41 -9.88 -8.41 2.41
C ASP A 41 -11.23 -7.70 2.22
N THR A 42 -11.58 -6.76 3.10
CA THR A 42 -12.85 -6.02 3.05
C THR A 42 -12.72 -4.64 2.38
N PRO A 43 -13.80 -4.10 1.78
CA PRO A 43 -13.82 -2.72 1.28
C PRO A 43 -13.41 -1.69 2.35
N GLU A 44 -13.86 -1.86 3.60
CA GLU A 44 -13.57 -0.95 4.72
C GLU A 44 -12.08 -0.95 5.07
N GLN A 45 -11.44 -2.13 5.09
CA GLN A 45 -10.00 -2.25 5.35
C GLN A 45 -9.19 -1.59 4.23
N ARG A 46 -9.57 -1.79 2.97
CA ARG A 46 -8.92 -1.16 1.82
C ARG A 46 -9.03 0.36 1.90
N PHE A 47 -10.22 0.87 2.23
CA PHE A 47 -10.44 2.30 2.41
C PHE A 47 -9.58 2.87 3.54
N ALA A 48 -9.53 2.20 4.69
CA ALA A 48 -8.73 2.65 5.83
C ALA A 48 -7.23 2.77 5.47
N VAL A 49 -6.69 1.77 4.76
CA VAL A 49 -5.29 1.79 4.29
C VAL A 49 -5.08 2.90 3.24
N GLU A 50 -6.01 3.06 2.30
CA GLU A 50 -5.93 4.13 1.31
C GLU A 50 -5.90 5.52 1.97
N LEU A 51 -6.81 5.74 2.92
CA LEU A 51 -6.90 6.99 3.68
C LEU A 51 -5.62 7.25 4.47
N ALA A 52 -5.10 6.24 5.17
CA ALA A 52 -3.85 6.36 5.94
C ALA A 52 -2.67 6.78 5.05
N ILE A 53 -2.53 6.21 3.86
CA ILE A 53 -1.46 6.59 2.91
C ILE A 53 -1.66 8.01 2.38
N ARG A 54 -2.89 8.43 2.11
CA ARG A 54 -3.16 9.82 1.69
C ARG A 54 -2.86 10.81 2.81
N LEU A 55 -3.21 10.47 4.05
CA LEU A 55 -2.93 11.29 5.23
C LEU A 55 -1.43 11.35 5.55
N SER A 56 -0.67 10.26 5.37
CA SER A 56 0.77 10.26 5.62
C SER A 56 1.49 11.30 4.76
N GLY A 57 1.11 11.45 3.48
CA GLY A 57 1.65 12.51 2.63
C GLY A 57 1.34 13.94 3.13
N ILE A 58 0.20 14.14 3.81
CA ILE A 58 -0.17 15.42 4.43
C ILE A 58 0.60 15.65 5.73
N ILE A 59 0.84 14.60 6.51
CA ILE A 59 1.60 14.69 7.76
C ILE A 59 3.07 14.95 7.45
N ASP A 60 3.65 14.23 6.50
CA ASP A 60 5.05 14.40 6.07
C ASP A 60 5.31 15.80 5.50
N SER A 61 4.34 16.36 4.77
CA SER A 61 4.45 17.74 4.25
C SER A 61 4.31 18.83 5.31
N ARG A 62 3.92 18.48 6.55
CA ARG A 62 3.84 19.41 7.69
C ARG A 62 5.03 19.35 8.61
N VAL A 63 5.95 18.38 8.45
CA VAL A 63 7.19 18.35 9.24
C VAL A 63 8.12 19.43 8.66
N PRO A 64 8.41 20.53 9.38
CA PRO A 64 9.45 21.45 8.94
C PRO A 64 10.76 20.67 8.88
N ALA A 65 11.48 20.80 7.77
CA ALA A 65 12.84 20.27 7.65
C ALA A 65 13.63 20.81 8.85
N VAL A 66 13.98 19.92 9.79
CA VAL A 66 14.84 20.28 10.92
C VAL A 66 16.20 20.66 10.31
N PRO A 67 16.71 21.88 10.57
CA PRO A 67 18.00 22.31 10.04
C PRO A 67 19.17 21.52 10.62
#